data_AF-A0A1I3FXH6-F1
#
_entry.id   AF-A0A1I3FXH6-F1
#
_cell.length_a   1.000
_cell.length_b   1.000
_cell.length_c   1.000
_cell.angle_alpha   90.00
_cell.angle_beta   90.00
_cell.angle_gamma   90.00
#
_symmetry.space_group_name_H-M   'P 1'
#
loop_
_entity.id
_entity.type
_entity.pdbx_description
1 polymer ?
#
loop_
_entity_poly.entity_id
_entity_poly.type
_entity_poly.pdbx_seq_one_letter_code
_entity_poly.pdbx_strand_id
1 'polypeptide(L)'
;MLAAALLFAAAPQADAEETISEEIYQWVQSTARQNYYFNKQHIYFGKDEKGNINLDILTVPVLKTYDSIQIQDVVSKRRWKGQSTAGYGDLAGCAEYLLFHVKEQTVEIVKHEDLDSDWGTLGTTTVKRTVKIADLSEKDVDAKFYHAILEYAEQHGSEIAARTEKEKGAKLTKEAQKQLEKGQQTDKDGKDAKKNKKEQKKRR
;
A
#
# COMPACT_ATOMS: atom_id res chain seq x y z
N MET A 1 23.04 2.75 57.57
CA MET A 1 23.26 3.26 56.20
C MET A 1 22.04 2.92 55.36
N LEU A 2 21.32 3.93 54.88
CA LEU A 2 20.10 3.76 54.07
C LEU A 2 20.48 3.37 52.64
N ALA A 3 19.88 2.30 52.11
CA ALA A 3 19.93 1.96 50.70
C ALA A 3 18.86 2.76 49.95
N ALA A 4 19.27 3.58 48.98
CA ALA A 4 18.37 4.30 48.09
C ALA A 4 17.93 3.38 46.95
N ALA A 5 16.65 3.03 46.91
CA ALA A 5 16.04 2.36 45.77
C ALA A 5 15.66 3.43 44.72
N LEU A 6 16.39 3.45 43.60
CA LEU A 6 16.01 4.22 42.41
C LEU A 6 14.81 3.53 41.75
N LEU A 7 13.63 4.08 41.97
CA LEU A 7 12.43 3.77 41.18
C LEU A 7 12.64 4.34 39.77
N PHE A 8 12.93 3.47 38.80
CA PHE A 8 12.75 3.79 37.40
C PHE A 8 11.25 3.98 37.15
N ALA A 9 10.79 5.23 37.13
CA ALA A 9 9.51 5.57 36.55
C ALA A 9 9.62 5.29 35.04
N ALA A 10 9.10 4.14 34.60
CA ALA A 10 8.76 3.96 33.19
C ALA A 10 7.69 4.99 32.87
N ALA A 11 8.09 6.07 32.20
CA ALA A 11 7.13 6.98 31.60
C ALA A 11 6.25 6.14 30.67
N PRO A 12 4.91 6.27 30.71
CA PRO A 12 4.09 5.71 29.65
C PRO A 12 4.59 6.32 28.34
N GLN A 13 5.12 5.48 27.45
CA GLN A 13 5.22 5.89 26.06
C GLN A 13 3.78 6.17 25.65
N ALA A 14 3.47 7.45 25.49
CA ALA A 14 2.29 7.83 24.74
C ALA A 14 2.57 7.35 23.32
N ASP A 15 2.15 6.11 23.03
CA ASP A 15 1.80 5.73 21.68
C ASP A 15 0.72 6.74 21.29
N ALA A 16 1.11 7.78 20.56
CA ALA A 16 0.15 8.51 19.75
C ALA A 16 -0.37 7.45 18.78
N GLU A 17 -1.49 6.82 19.16
CA GLU A 17 -2.20 5.83 18.38
C GLU A 17 -2.81 6.58 17.20
N GLU A 18 -1.95 6.99 16.27
CA GLU A 18 -2.34 7.68 15.07
C GLU A 18 -3.09 6.66 14.22
N THR A 19 -4.41 6.73 14.34
CA THR A 19 -5.30 5.72 13.81
C THR A 19 -5.46 6.01 12.33
N ILE A 20 -4.61 5.38 11.51
CA ILE A 20 -4.81 5.34 10.06
C ILE A 20 -6.22 4.84 9.78
N SER A 21 -7.04 5.68 9.15
CA SER A 21 -8.44 5.36 8.90
C SER A 21 -8.57 4.08 8.07
N GLU A 22 -9.16 3.04 8.66
CA GLU A 22 -9.48 1.78 7.99
C GLU A 22 -10.53 1.95 6.88
N GLU A 23 -11.28 3.05 6.88
CA GLU A 23 -12.20 3.37 5.79
C GLU A 23 -11.43 3.70 4.50
N ILE A 24 -10.34 4.46 4.64
CA ILE A 24 -9.54 4.97 3.53
C ILE A 24 -8.45 3.97 3.14
N TYR A 25 -7.78 3.39 4.14
CA TYR A 25 -6.61 2.54 3.94
C TYR A 25 -6.90 1.08 4.28
N GLN A 26 -6.29 0.18 3.53
CA GLN A 26 -6.21 -1.24 3.85
C GLN A 26 -4.83 -1.55 4.39
N TRP A 27 -4.75 -2.00 5.63
CA TRP A 27 -3.52 -2.61 6.15
C TRP A 27 -3.29 -3.98 5.51
N VAL A 28 -2.03 -4.29 5.18
CA VAL A 28 -1.64 -5.57 4.57
C VAL A 28 -0.71 -6.37 5.48
N GLN A 29 0.35 -5.73 5.98
CA GLN A 29 1.36 -6.40 6.79
C GLN A 29 2.23 -5.40 7.55
N SER A 30 3.00 -5.95 8.50
CA SER A 30 4.03 -5.23 9.24
C SER A 30 5.36 -5.98 9.14
N THR A 31 6.44 -5.20 9.12
CA THR A 31 7.81 -5.67 9.30
C THR A 31 8.35 -5.14 10.63
N ALA A 32 9.59 -5.47 10.98
CA ALA A 32 10.22 -4.90 12.17
C ALA A 32 10.40 -3.37 12.14
N ARG A 33 10.30 -2.75 10.96
CA ARG A 33 10.61 -1.33 10.74
C ARG A 33 9.47 -0.51 10.17
N GLN A 34 8.49 -1.17 9.55
CA GLN A 34 7.47 -0.49 8.76
C GLN A 34 6.14 -1.25 8.76
N ASN A 35 5.04 -0.49 8.71
CA ASN A 35 3.70 -1.01 8.40
C ASN A 35 3.33 -0.63 6.96
N TYR A 36 2.57 -1.47 6.26
CA TYR A 36 2.25 -1.30 4.85
C TYR A 36 0.74 -1.20 4.65
N TYR A 37 0.31 -0.11 4.02
CA TYR A 37 -1.08 0.18 3.70
C TYR A 37 -1.23 0.63 2.26
N PHE A 38 -2.38 0.37 1.64
CA PHE A 38 -2.75 1.01 0.37
C PHE A 38 -4.07 1.76 0.51
N ASN A 39 -4.21 2.86 -0.23
CA ASN A 39 -5.42 3.68 -0.20
C ASN A 39 -6.49 3.05 -1.10
N LYS A 40 -7.57 2.54 -0.51
CA LYS A 40 -8.68 1.88 -1.23
C LYS A 40 -9.49 2.85 -2.07
N GLN A 41 -9.63 4.08 -1.59
CA GLN A 41 -10.47 5.12 -2.21
C GLN A 41 -9.80 5.77 -3.42
N HIS A 42 -8.47 5.73 -3.50
CA HIS A 42 -7.69 6.35 -4.59
C HIS A 42 -6.99 5.34 -5.51
N ILE A 43 -7.59 4.15 -5.68
CA ILE A 43 -7.20 3.21 -6.73
C ILE A 43 -7.94 3.56 -8.02
N TYR A 44 -7.20 3.63 -9.14
CA TYR A 44 -7.76 3.97 -10.47
C TYR A 44 -7.15 3.11 -11.57
N PHE A 45 -7.96 2.73 -12.55
CA PHE A 45 -7.45 2.17 -13.80
C PHE A 45 -6.83 3.25 -14.70
N GLY A 46 -5.95 2.82 -15.60
CA GLY A 46 -5.40 3.69 -16.64
C GLY A 46 -6.42 4.05 -17.71
N LYS A 47 -5.98 4.90 -18.65
CA LYS A 47 -6.74 5.26 -19.86
C LYS A 47 -6.00 4.79 -21.10
N ASP A 48 -6.74 4.23 -22.06
CA ASP A 48 -6.22 3.94 -23.39
C ASP A 48 -6.19 5.22 -24.27
N GLU A 49 -5.63 5.10 -25.47
CA GLU A 49 -5.53 6.21 -26.45
C GLU A 49 -6.91 6.78 -26.86
N LYS A 50 -7.99 6.00 -26.71
CA LYS A 50 -9.37 6.40 -27.03
C LYS A 50 -10.10 6.99 -25.82
N GLY A 51 -9.44 7.08 -24.67
CA GLY A 51 -10.02 7.56 -23.42
C GLY A 51 -10.91 6.54 -22.72
N ASN A 52 -10.85 5.27 -23.09
CA ASN A 52 -11.53 4.20 -22.36
C ASN A 52 -10.68 3.70 -21.19
N ILE A 53 -11.31 3.02 -20.24
CA ILE A 53 -10.63 2.33 -19.15
C ILE A 53 -9.68 1.27 -19.72
N ASN A 54 -8.42 1.33 -19.30
CA ASN A 54 -7.42 0.30 -19.53
C ASN A 54 -7.22 -0.53 -18.25
N LEU A 55 -7.75 -1.76 -18.25
CA LEU A 55 -7.67 -2.69 -17.11
C LEU A 55 -6.25 -3.24 -16.87
N ASP A 56 -5.35 -3.08 -17.83
CA ASP A 56 -3.96 -3.56 -17.70
C ASP A 56 -3.09 -2.60 -16.87
N ILE A 57 -3.59 -1.40 -16.57
CA ILE A 57 -2.86 -0.37 -15.85
C ILE A 57 -3.63 0.01 -14.58
N LEU A 58 -2.96 -0.03 -13.43
CA LEU A 58 -3.53 0.34 -12.14
C LEU A 58 -2.63 1.35 -11.42
N THR A 59 -3.19 2.49 -11.01
CA THR A 59 -2.50 3.47 -10.17
C THR A 59 -2.97 3.33 -8.73
N VAL A 60 -2.03 3.20 -7.79
CA VAL A 60 -2.31 2.93 -6.37
C VAL A 60 -1.40 3.77 -5.48
N PRO A 61 -1.95 4.74 -4.72
CA PRO A 61 -1.25 5.37 -3.62
C PRO A 61 -1.12 4.40 -2.45
N VAL A 62 0.08 4.30 -1.90
CA VAL A 62 0.40 3.47 -0.74
C VAL A 62 1.02 4.31 0.35
N LEU A 63 0.82 3.87 1.59
CA LEU A 63 1.34 4.50 2.80
C LEU A 63 2.20 3.48 3.56
N LYS A 64 3.37 3.91 4.01
CA LYS A 64 4.23 3.16 4.91
C LYS A 64 4.50 4.00 6.15
N THR A 65 4.23 3.48 7.34
CA THR A 65 4.64 4.13 8.59
C THR A 65 5.93 3.54 9.09
N TYR A 66 6.72 4.34 9.80
CA TYR A 66 8.07 3.99 10.23
C TYR A 66 8.17 3.83 11.73
N ASP A 67 9.00 2.88 12.17
CA ASP A 67 9.48 2.87 13.55
C ASP A 67 10.61 3.90 13.75
N SER A 68 11.00 4.11 15.01
CA SER A 68 12.06 5.07 15.37
C SER A 68 13.40 4.78 14.70
N ILE A 69 13.72 3.51 14.42
CA ILE A 69 14.97 3.12 13.77
C ILE A 69 14.93 3.43 12.27
N GLN A 70 13.80 3.16 11.61
CA GLN A 70 13.61 3.51 10.21
C GLN A 70 13.63 5.02 9.99
N ILE A 71 13.05 5.79 10.93
CA ILE A 71 13.14 7.25 10.94
C ILE A 71 14.61 7.68 11.01
N GLN A 72 15.38 7.15 11.97
CA GLN A 72 16.81 7.47 12.11
C GLN A 72 17.61 7.12 10.85
N ASP A 73 17.31 5.99 10.20
CA ASP A 73 17.96 5.56 8.96
C ASP A 73 17.69 6.54 7.81
N VAL A 74 16.45 6.97 7.62
CA VAL A 74 16.09 7.98 6.59
C VAL A 74 16.80 9.30 6.83
N VAL A 75 16.75 9.82 8.06
CA VAL A 75 17.41 11.08 8.44
C VAL A 75 18.93 10.99 8.25
N SER A 76 19.53 9.87 8.63
CA SER A 76 20.97 9.63 8.47
C SER A 76 21.38 9.57 7.00
N LYS A 77 20.59 8.88 6.16
CA LYS A 77 20.81 8.83 4.70
C LYS A 77 20.69 10.22 4.06
N ARG A 78 19.73 11.03 4.48
CA ARG A 78 19.60 12.44 4.02
C ARG A 78 20.83 13.26 4.37
N ARG A 79 21.26 13.21 5.64
CA ARG A 79 22.45 13.92 6.12
C ARG A 79 23.70 13.49 5.35
N TRP A 80 23.87 12.19 5.13
CA TRP A 80 24.99 11.64 4.36
C TRP A 80 25.00 12.16 2.90
N LYS A 81 23.84 12.34 2.29
CA LYS A 81 23.68 12.90 0.93
C LYS A 81 23.79 14.43 0.88
N GLY A 82 24.04 15.11 2.00
CA GLY A 82 24.04 16.58 2.08
C GLY A 82 22.67 17.22 1.86
N GLN A 83 21.59 16.46 2.04
CA GLN A 83 20.22 16.95 1.90
C GLN A 83 19.74 17.61 3.19
N SER A 84 18.85 18.60 3.08
CA SER A 84 18.25 19.27 4.25
C SER A 84 17.48 18.29 5.12
N THR A 85 17.68 18.36 6.43
CA THR A 85 16.92 17.61 7.45
C THR A 85 15.91 18.50 8.19
N ALA A 86 15.63 19.71 7.70
CA ALA A 86 14.60 20.56 8.28
C ALA A 86 13.22 19.88 8.17
N GLY A 87 12.45 19.88 9.26
CA GLY A 87 11.14 19.20 9.34
C GLY A 87 11.22 17.69 9.63
N TYR A 88 12.32 17.01 9.29
CA TYR A 88 12.48 15.56 9.46
C TYR A 88 12.60 15.07 10.91
N GLY A 89 12.56 15.98 11.89
CA GLY A 89 12.36 15.60 13.29
C GLY A 89 10.97 15.03 13.56
N ASP A 90 10.01 15.31 12.68
CA ASP A 90 8.62 14.85 12.74
C ASP A 90 8.28 13.80 11.66
N LEU A 91 9.30 13.18 11.04
CA LEU A 91 9.08 12.15 10.01
C LEU A 91 8.29 10.97 10.61
N ALA A 92 7.15 10.63 10.01
CA ALA A 92 6.30 9.52 10.43
C ALA A 92 6.29 8.34 9.44
N GLY A 93 6.61 8.59 8.17
CA GLY A 93 6.48 7.57 7.14
C GLY A 93 6.76 8.07 5.72
N CYS A 94 6.24 7.34 4.73
CA CYS A 94 6.24 7.78 3.35
C CYS A 94 4.95 7.39 2.61
N ALA A 95 4.58 8.18 1.60
CA ALA A 95 3.66 7.78 0.55
C ALA A 95 4.43 7.40 -0.71
N GLU A 96 4.00 6.34 -1.39
CA GLU A 96 4.47 5.99 -2.73
C GLU A 96 3.31 5.87 -3.70
N TYR A 97 3.54 6.18 -4.96
CA TYR A 97 2.56 6.02 -6.03
C TYR A 97 3.03 4.90 -6.92
N LEU A 98 2.28 3.80 -6.89
CA LEU A 98 2.57 2.59 -7.64
C LEU A 98 1.77 2.60 -8.94
N LEU A 99 2.44 2.26 -10.03
CA LEU A 99 1.84 2.03 -11.34
C LEU A 99 2.07 0.56 -11.71
N PHE A 100 1.01 -0.24 -11.64
CA PHE A 100 1.05 -1.65 -12.01
C PHE A 100 0.76 -1.80 -13.50
N HIS A 101 1.56 -2.63 -14.17
CA HIS A 101 1.26 -3.19 -15.47
C HIS A 101 0.84 -4.66 -15.26
N VAL A 102 -0.47 -4.87 -15.13
CA VAL A 102 -1.06 -6.11 -14.61
C VAL A 102 -0.68 -7.32 -15.47
N LYS A 103 -0.73 -7.18 -16.80
CA LYS A 103 -0.34 -8.27 -17.72
C LYS A 103 1.15 -8.57 -17.70
N GLU A 104 1.98 -7.54 -17.56
CA GLU A 104 3.44 -7.67 -17.56
C GLU A 104 3.98 -8.15 -16.21
N GLN A 105 3.14 -8.16 -15.18
CA GLN A 105 3.52 -8.46 -13.80
C GLN A 105 4.67 -7.57 -13.34
N THR A 106 4.58 -6.28 -13.66
CA THR A 106 5.54 -5.26 -13.21
C THR A 106 4.84 -4.15 -12.44
N VAL A 107 5.60 -3.51 -11.56
CA VAL A 107 5.18 -2.32 -10.83
C VAL A 107 6.27 -1.27 -10.90
N GLU A 108 5.88 -0.04 -11.21
CA GLU A 108 6.74 1.13 -11.17
C GLU A 108 6.41 1.98 -9.95
N ILE A 109 7.43 2.35 -9.18
CA ILE A 109 7.32 3.39 -8.17
C ILE A 109 7.61 4.71 -8.86
N VAL A 110 6.59 5.52 -9.11
CA VAL A 110 6.72 6.76 -9.92
C VAL A 110 6.99 8.00 -9.07
N LYS A 111 6.62 7.94 -7.79
CA LYS A 111 6.75 9.06 -6.85
C LYS A 111 6.87 8.51 -5.44
N HIS A 112 7.76 9.12 -4.67
CA HIS A 112 7.98 8.85 -3.25
C HIS A 112 7.93 10.17 -2.49
N GLU A 113 7.17 10.21 -1.40
CA GLU A 113 7.01 11.38 -0.54
C GLU A 113 7.27 11.00 0.91
N ASP A 114 8.25 11.63 1.54
CA ASP A 114 8.45 11.56 2.98
C ASP A 114 7.34 12.37 3.66
N LEU A 115 6.75 11.82 4.72
CA LEU A 115 5.59 12.40 5.40
C LEU A 115 5.89 12.73 6.86
N ASP A 116 5.40 13.88 7.32
CA ASP A 116 5.35 14.22 8.73
C ASP A 116 4.19 13.52 9.46
N SER A 117 4.06 13.76 10.76
CA SER A 117 3.01 13.16 11.61
C SER A 117 1.60 13.71 11.34
N ASP A 118 1.46 14.76 10.54
CA ASP A 118 0.18 15.27 10.06
C ASP A 118 -0.14 14.76 8.63
N TRP A 119 0.63 13.78 8.13
CA TRP A 119 0.64 13.29 6.73
C TRP A 119 0.93 14.38 5.68
N GLY A 120 1.56 15.48 6.10
CA GLY A 120 2.10 16.52 5.25
C GLY A 120 3.37 16.08 4.53
N THR A 121 3.59 16.57 3.32
CA THR A 121 4.78 16.22 2.53
C THR A 121 6.01 17.01 2.99
N LEU A 122 6.99 16.30 3.54
CA LEU A 122 8.31 16.84 3.91
C LEU A 122 9.26 16.94 2.70
N GLY A 123 9.11 16.03 1.74
CA GLY A 123 9.91 16.04 0.53
C GLY A 123 9.45 15.03 -0.50
N THR A 124 9.55 15.39 -1.77
CA THR A 124 9.17 14.54 -2.90
C THR A 124 10.41 14.12 -3.68
N THR A 125 10.47 12.84 -4.02
CA THR A 125 11.45 12.28 -4.95
C THR A 125 10.71 11.59 -6.10
N THR A 126 11.00 11.98 -7.34
CA THR A 126 10.60 11.19 -8.50
C THR A 126 11.50 9.97 -8.58
N VAL A 127 10.89 8.80 -8.45
CA VAL A 127 11.56 7.50 -8.56
C VAL A 127 11.14 6.92 -9.90
N LYS A 128 12.07 6.26 -10.61
CA LYS A 128 11.75 5.43 -11.78
C LYS A 128 12.35 4.06 -11.54
N ARG A 129 11.79 3.37 -10.56
CA ARG A 129 12.18 2.01 -10.20
C ARG A 129 11.07 1.08 -10.67
N THR A 130 11.41 0.21 -11.61
CA THR A 130 10.55 -0.88 -12.06
C THR A 130 10.93 -2.15 -11.33
N VAL A 131 9.93 -2.87 -10.83
CA VAL A 131 10.09 -4.18 -10.18
C VAL A 131 9.24 -5.19 -10.95
N LYS A 132 9.85 -6.31 -11.31
CA LYS A 132 9.13 -7.44 -11.90
C LYS A 132 8.65 -8.35 -10.78
N ILE A 133 7.34 -8.40 -10.58
CA ILE A 133 6.69 -9.12 -9.47
C ILE A 133 7.02 -10.60 -9.55
N ALA A 134 7.06 -11.17 -10.75
CA ALA A 134 7.41 -12.57 -11.00
C ALA A 134 8.85 -12.95 -10.59
N ASP A 135 9.76 -11.97 -10.44
CA ASP A 135 11.13 -12.22 -10.03
C ASP A 135 11.31 -12.17 -8.49
N LEU A 136 10.26 -11.76 -7.76
CA LEU A 136 10.25 -11.75 -6.30
C LEU A 136 9.84 -13.10 -5.73
N SER A 137 10.41 -13.49 -4.59
CA SER A 137 9.97 -14.71 -3.91
C SER A 137 8.63 -14.49 -3.20
N GLU A 138 7.86 -15.56 -2.98
CA GLU A 138 6.61 -15.50 -2.19
C GLU A 138 6.80 -15.01 -0.74
N LYS A 139 8.03 -15.09 -0.21
CA LYS A 139 8.37 -14.61 1.14
C LYS A 139 8.75 -13.13 1.15
N ASP A 140 8.99 -12.54 -0.02
CA ASP A 140 9.35 -11.14 -0.17
C ASP A 140 8.21 -10.24 0.34
N VAL A 141 8.60 -9.22 1.10
CA VAL A 141 7.67 -8.27 1.71
C VAL A 141 6.94 -7.48 0.63
N ASP A 142 7.67 -6.96 -0.36
CA ASP A 142 7.07 -6.19 -1.45
C ASP A 142 6.17 -7.08 -2.31
N ALA A 143 6.56 -8.33 -2.58
CA ALA A 143 5.71 -9.26 -3.33
C ALA A 143 4.35 -9.49 -2.66
N LYS A 144 4.33 -9.77 -1.36
CA LYS A 144 3.08 -9.93 -0.60
C LYS A 144 2.20 -8.68 -0.65
N PHE A 145 2.84 -7.52 -0.55
CA PHE A 145 2.14 -6.24 -0.60
C PHE A 145 1.52 -5.98 -1.98
N TYR A 146 2.27 -6.20 -3.05
CA TYR A 146 1.80 -6.06 -4.42
C TYR A 146 0.68 -7.06 -4.75
N HIS A 147 0.80 -8.31 -4.33
CA HIS A 147 -0.25 -9.30 -4.53
C HIS A 147 -1.54 -8.94 -3.77
N ALA A 148 -1.46 -8.42 -2.55
CA ALA A 148 -2.64 -7.98 -1.81
C ALA A 148 -3.38 -6.82 -2.51
N ILE A 149 -2.64 -5.89 -3.11
CA ILE A 149 -3.21 -4.79 -3.90
C ILE A 149 -3.92 -5.33 -5.15
N LEU A 150 -3.26 -6.24 -5.90
CA LEU A 150 -3.84 -6.83 -7.11
C LEU A 150 -5.08 -7.68 -6.79
N GLU A 151 -5.06 -8.47 -5.71
CA GLU A 151 -6.21 -9.24 -5.24
C GLU A 151 -7.38 -8.31 -4.86
N TYR A 152 -7.10 -7.22 -4.13
CA TYR A 152 -8.11 -6.22 -3.82
C TYR A 152 -8.71 -5.60 -5.09
N ALA A 153 -7.86 -5.24 -6.06
CA ALA A 153 -8.30 -4.63 -7.31
C ALA A 153 -9.16 -5.59 -8.16
N GLU A 154 -8.86 -6.89 -8.16
CA GLU A 154 -9.69 -7.91 -8.81
C GLU A 154 -11.07 -8.01 -8.14
N GLN A 155 -11.10 -8.06 -6.80
CA GLN A 155 -12.35 -8.17 -6.02
C GLN A 155 -13.23 -6.92 -6.12
N HIS A 156 -12.62 -5.75 -6.24
CA HIS A 156 -13.29 -4.45 -6.27
C HIS A 156 -13.30 -3.79 -7.66
N GLY A 157 -12.99 -4.54 -8.72
CA GLY A 157 -12.77 -3.98 -10.06
C GLY A 157 -13.92 -3.12 -10.60
N SER A 158 -15.17 -3.55 -10.39
CA SER A 158 -16.35 -2.76 -10.81
C SER A 158 -16.48 -1.41 -10.07
N GLU A 159 -16.15 -1.37 -8.78
CA GLU A 159 -16.16 -0.14 -7.97
C GLU A 159 -15.03 0.81 -8.41
N ILE A 160 -13.83 0.27 -8.61
CA ILE A 160 -12.66 1.00 -9.10
C ILE A 160 -12.94 1.58 -10.49
N ALA A 161 -13.59 0.83 -11.38
CA ALA A 161 -13.97 1.30 -12.71
C ALA A 161 -14.94 2.48 -12.64
N ALA A 162 -16.05 2.35 -11.90
CA ALA A 162 -17.02 3.43 -11.74
C ALA A 162 -16.39 4.71 -11.17
N ARG A 163 -15.49 4.56 -10.19
CA ARG A 163 -14.71 5.67 -9.64
C ARG A 163 -13.74 6.26 -10.66
N THR A 164 -13.09 5.43 -11.48
CA THR A 164 -12.20 5.87 -12.56
C THR A 164 -12.96 6.67 -13.62
N GLU A 165 -14.17 6.27 -13.98
CA GLU A 165 -15.02 7.04 -14.89
C GLU A 165 -15.33 8.42 -14.31
N LYS A 166 -15.79 8.45 -13.05
CA LYS A 166 -16.18 9.67 -12.35
C LYS A 166 -15.01 10.65 -12.18
N GLU A 167 -13.87 10.18 -11.68
CA GLU A 167 -12.77 11.04 -11.22
C GLU A 167 -11.68 11.24 -12.29
N LYS A 168 -11.53 10.30 -13.25
CA LYS A 168 -10.49 10.37 -14.31
C LYS A 168 -11.06 10.57 -15.71
N GLY A 169 -12.38 10.55 -15.87
CA GLY A 169 -13.07 10.76 -17.15
C GLY A 169 -12.82 9.65 -18.18
N ALA A 170 -12.41 8.47 -17.71
CA ALA A 170 -12.29 7.29 -18.57
C ALA A 170 -13.68 6.74 -18.90
N LYS A 171 -13.85 6.06 -20.04
CA LYS A 171 -15.11 5.40 -20.40
C LYS A 171 -15.04 3.90 -20.17
N LEU A 172 -16.00 3.33 -19.45
CA LEU A 172 -16.14 1.88 -19.32
C LEU A 172 -16.80 1.30 -20.58
N THR A 173 -16.10 0.40 -21.25
CA THR A 173 -16.65 -0.33 -22.40
C THR A 173 -17.38 -1.58 -21.94
N LYS A 174 -18.27 -2.12 -22.80
CA LYS A 174 -18.97 -3.38 -22.52
C LYS A 174 -17.99 -4.55 -22.37
N GLU A 175 -16.89 -4.51 -23.11
CA GLU A 175 -15.83 -5.51 -23.07
C GLU A 175 -15.09 -5.48 -21.73
N ALA A 176 -14.70 -4.29 -21.27
CA ALA A 176 -14.06 -4.11 -19.96
C ALA A 176 -15.01 -4.51 -18.82
N GLN A 177 -16.29 -4.12 -18.89
CA GLN A 177 -17.28 -4.53 -17.90
C GLN A 177 -17.39 -6.05 -17.78
N LYS A 178 -17.47 -6.77 -18.92
CA LYS A 178 -17.50 -8.24 -18.93
C LYS A 178 -16.23 -8.87 -18.35
N GLN A 179 -15.07 -8.24 -18.51
CA GLN A 179 -13.82 -8.75 -17.93
C GLN A 179 -13.83 -8.61 -16.41
N LEU A 180 -14.28 -7.46 -15.90
CA LEU A 180 -14.42 -7.20 -14.46
C LEU A 180 -15.39 -8.19 -13.79
N GLU A 181 -16.56 -8.41 -14.40
CA GLU A 181 -17.58 -9.34 -13.89
C GLU A 181 -17.04 -10.78 -13.81
N LYS A 182 -16.26 -11.21 -14.81
CA LYS A 182 -15.64 -12.55 -14.82
C LYS A 182 -14.63 -12.72 -13.69
N GLY A 183 -13.71 -11.77 -13.50
CA GLY A 183 -12.69 -11.83 -12.44
C GLY A 183 -13.32 -11.87 -11.04
N GLN A 184 -14.35 -11.06 -10.82
CA GLN A 184 -15.06 -11.02 -9.53
C GLN A 184 -15.85 -12.31 -9.24
N GLN A 185 -16.29 -13.05 -10.27
CA GLN A 185 -17.05 -14.29 -10.09
C GLN A 185 -16.15 -15.49 -9.82
N THR A 186 -15.01 -15.60 -10.52
CA THR A 186 -14.01 -16.65 -10.25
C THR A 186 -13.48 -16.62 -8.81
N ASP A 187 -13.37 -15.43 -8.23
CA ASP A 187 -12.88 -15.25 -6.87
C ASP A 187 -13.91 -15.64 -5.79
N LYS A 188 -15.20 -15.37 -6.03
CA LYS A 188 -16.30 -15.82 -5.16
C LYS A 188 -16.36 -17.34 -5.10
N ASP A 189 -16.33 -17.99 -6.26
CA ASP A 189 -16.34 -19.46 -6.37
C ASP A 189 -15.11 -20.08 -5.66
N GLY A 190 -13.94 -19.43 -5.76
CA GLY A 190 -12.70 -19.85 -5.09
C GLY A 190 -12.74 -19.70 -3.56
N LYS A 191 -13.31 -18.60 -3.03
CA LYS A 191 -13.47 -18.37 -1.58
C LYS A 191 -14.45 -19.38 -0.96
N ASP A 192 -15.55 -19.69 -1.64
CA ASP A 192 -16.54 -20.66 -1.18
C ASP A 192 -15.97 -22.09 -1.14
N ALA A 193 -15.17 -22.46 -2.14
CA ALA A 193 -14.46 -23.75 -2.16
C ALA A 193 -13.44 -23.88 -1.00
N LYS A 194 -12.67 -22.83 -0.70
CA LYS A 194 -11.70 -22.81 0.42
C LYS A 194 -12.40 -22.87 1.79
N LYS A 195 -13.54 -22.20 1.95
CA LYS A 195 -14.34 -22.21 3.18
C LYS A 195 -14.89 -23.62 3.47
N ASN A 196 -15.47 -24.27 2.45
CA ASN A 196 -15.97 -25.65 2.56
C ASN A 196 -14.87 -26.65 2.95
N LYS A 197 -13.68 -26.53 2.37
CA LYS A 197 -12.54 -27.42 2.70
C LYS A 197 -12.02 -27.21 4.13
N LYS A 198 -12.04 -25.97 4.64
CA LYS A 198 -11.63 -25.65 6.02
C LYS A 198 -12.64 -26.16 7.06
N GLU A 199 -13.94 -26.08 6.76
CA GLU A 199 -14.99 -26.67 7.62
C GLU A 199 -14.95 -28.20 7.63
N GLN A 200 -14.71 -28.84 6.49
CA GLN A 200 -14.61 -30.30 6.40
C GLN A 200 -13.39 -30.85 7.16
N LYS A 201 -12.29 -30.08 7.24
CA LYS A 201 -11.09 -30.45 8.02
C LYS A 201 -11.25 -30.21 9.53
N LYS A 202 -12.19 -29.35 9.96
CA LYS A 202 -12.53 -29.14 11.39
C LYS A 202 -13.52 -30.17 11.94
N ARG A 203 -14.24 -30.89 11.06
CA ARG A 203 -15.23 -31.92 11.42
C ARG A 203 -14.65 -33.35 11.39
N ARG A 204 -13.34 -33.50 11.20
CA ARG A 204 -12.58 -34.75 11.27
C ARG A 204 -11.58 -34.64 12.40
#